data_AF-A0A3B8K6W5-F1
#
_entry.id   AF-A0A3B8K6W5-F1
#
_cell.length_a   1.000
_cell.length_b   1.000
_cell.length_c   1.000
_cell.angle_alpha   90.00
_cell.angle_beta   90.00
_cell.angle_gamma   90.00
#
_symmetry.space_group_name_H-M   'P 1'
#
loop_
_entity.id
_entity.type
_entity.pdbx_description
1 polymer ?
#
loop_
_entity_poly.entity_id
_entity_poly.type
_entity_poly.pdbx_seq_one_letter_code
_entity_poly.pdbx_strand_id
1 'polypeptide(L)'
;NELMRECSECFSEALELGKQVRHPSGHEGIDELWGEPFNVFTHTIASYYASRYIKISQTMKAIDDIAARIETVYERMPSFAGVGRIVREFARAARVESEMMKSDPDFFLNWPEFVTLKEQLKAFHPTPPAGISALARVQLQRGCRLLSDGTDLISYMAGVRVPMPKSKREFIEHLNDFDLDSQGVGLRIDSN
;
A
#
# COMPACT_ATOMS: atom_id res chain seq x y z
N ASN A 1 26.42 13.05 -35.86
CA ASN A 1 25.91 11.70 -36.12
C ASN A 1 24.39 11.79 -36.05
N GLU A 2 23.71 11.66 -37.19
CA GLU A 2 22.27 11.86 -37.34
C GLU A 2 21.45 10.81 -36.57
N LEU A 3 21.88 9.54 -36.66
CA LEU A 3 21.29 8.43 -35.91
C LEU A 3 21.29 8.68 -34.39
N MET A 4 22.38 9.25 -33.85
CA MET A 4 22.45 9.56 -32.41
C MET A 4 21.46 10.67 -31.99
N ARG A 5 21.12 11.59 -32.89
CA ARG A 5 20.12 12.65 -32.62
C ARG A 5 18.73 12.06 -32.63
N GLU A 6 18.41 11.25 -33.63
CA GLU A 6 17.14 10.54 -33.74
C GLU A 6 16.91 9.59 -32.54
N CYS A 7 17.92 8.80 -32.15
CA CYS A 7 17.82 7.98 -30.94
C CYS A 7 17.55 8.82 -29.68
N SER A 8 18.21 9.97 -29.54
CA SER A 8 17.98 10.88 -28.40
C SER A 8 16.58 11.47 -28.38
N GLU A 9 16.01 11.77 -29.55
CA GLU A 9 14.64 12.26 -29.70
C GLU A 9 13.63 11.16 -29.32
N CYS A 10 13.82 9.94 -29.82
CA CYS A 10 12.99 8.78 -29.43
C CYS A 10 13.05 8.51 -27.92
N PHE A 11 14.23 8.61 -27.29
CA PHE A 11 14.35 8.45 -25.84
C PHE A 11 13.62 9.54 -25.07
N SER A 12 13.70 10.79 -25.54
CA SER A 12 13.00 11.91 -24.90
C SER A 12 11.49 11.75 -24.98
N GLU A 13 10.97 11.33 -26.14
CA GLU A 13 9.55 11.02 -26.31
C GLU A 13 9.10 9.86 -25.43
N ALA A 14 9.87 8.77 -25.36
CA ALA A 14 9.57 7.64 -24.50
C ALA A 14 9.51 8.02 -23.01
N LEU A 15 10.40 8.91 -22.55
CA LEU A 15 10.38 9.43 -21.17
C LEU A 15 9.11 10.24 -20.88
N GLU A 16 8.65 11.06 -21.83
CA GLU A 16 7.40 11.82 -21.67
C GLU A 16 6.17 10.92 -21.67
N LEU A 17 6.12 9.92 -22.56
CA LEU A 17 5.04 8.93 -22.60
C LEU A 17 5.03 8.06 -21.34
N GLY A 18 6.21 7.72 -20.81
CA GLY A 18 6.38 6.94 -19.57
C GLY A 18 5.66 7.53 -18.36
N LYS A 19 5.53 8.86 -18.28
CA LYS A 19 4.78 9.56 -17.20
C LYS A 19 3.30 9.20 -17.16
N GLN A 20 2.76 8.68 -18.25
CA GLN A 20 1.34 8.28 -18.33
C GLN A 20 1.11 6.85 -17.83
N VAL A 21 2.17 6.07 -17.60
CA VAL A 21 2.00 4.68 -17.26
C VAL A 21 1.59 4.53 -15.79
N ARG A 22 0.50 3.79 -15.62
CA ARG A 22 -0.11 3.50 -14.33
C ARG A 22 0.36 2.15 -13.81
N HIS A 23 0.34 2.02 -12.49
CA HIS A 23 0.42 0.71 -11.87
C HIS A 23 -0.77 -0.16 -12.35
N PRO A 24 -0.60 -1.47 -12.60
CA PRO A 24 -1.68 -2.35 -13.09
C PRO A 24 -2.94 -2.37 -12.23
N SER A 25 -2.83 -2.00 -10.95
CA SER A 25 -3.99 -1.87 -10.04
C SER A 25 -4.85 -0.62 -10.27
N GLY A 26 -4.45 0.28 -11.17
CA GLY A 26 -5.15 1.55 -11.40
C GLY A 26 -4.81 2.64 -10.37
N HIS A 27 -3.95 2.34 -9.40
CA HIS A 27 -3.35 3.34 -8.50
C HIS A 27 -2.38 4.26 -9.26
N GLU A 28 -1.72 5.17 -8.53
CA GLU A 28 -0.80 6.12 -9.14
C GLU A 28 0.26 5.44 -10.03
N GLY A 29 0.68 6.17 -11.07
CA GLY A 29 1.86 5.79 -11.84
C GLY A 29 3.08 5.95 -10.95
N ILE A 30 4.01 5.01 -11.04
CA ILE A 30 5.28 5.04 -10.33
C ILE A 30 6.40 5.16 -11.36
N ASP A 31 7.36 6.04 -11.07
CA ASP A 31 8.47 6.33 -11.98
C ASP A 31 9.35 5.10 -12.24
N GLU A 32 9.27 4.09 -11.39
CA GLU A 32 10.02 2.84 -11.47
C GLU A 32 9.53 1.91 -12.56
N LEU A 33 8.32 2.14 -13.09
CA LEU A 33 7.83 1.39 -14.23
C LEU A 33 8.48 1.86 -15.54
N TRP A 34 8.93 3.13 -15.65
CA TRP A 34 9.37 3.70 -16.94
C TRP A 34 10.54 4.69 -16.90
N GLY A 35 10.80 5.40 -15.81
CA GLY A 35 11.88 6.38 -15.68
C GLY A 35 13.14 5.81 -15.00
N GLU A 36 13.01 5.24 -13.80
CA GLU A 36 14.18 4.75 -13.04
C GLU A 36 15.05 3.70 -13.75
N PRO A 37 14.52 2.80 -14.60
CA PRO A 37 15.38 1.88 -15.35
C PRO A 37 16.46 2.60 -16.17
N PHE A 38 16.20 3.84 -16.62
CA PHE A 38 17.19 4.65 -17.35
C PHE A 38 18.30 5.21 -16.46
N ASN A 39 18.04 5.39 -15.16
CA ASN A 39 19.03 5.91 -14.23
C ASN A 39 20.27 4.99 -14.12
N VAL A 40 20.13 3.70 -14.44
CA VAL A 40 21.26 2.75 -14.50
C VAL A 40 22.30 3.17 -15.56
N PHE A 41 21.87 3.83 -16.63
CA PHE A 41 22.75 4.25 -17.73
C PHE A 41 23.29 5.67 -17.57
N THR A 42 22.64 6.50 -16.75
CA THR A 42 22.97 7.93 -16.60
C THR A 42 23.58 8.28 -15.24
N HIS A 43 23.44 7.43 -14.23
CA HIS A 43 24.03 7.62 -12.90
C HIS A 43 25.16 6.62 -12.64
N THR A 44 26.02 6.94 -11.66
CA THR A 44 26.95 5.95 -11.13
C THR A 44 26.20 4.83 -10.42
N ILE A 45 26.78 3.62 -10.42
CA ILE A 45 26.22 2.47 -9.70
C ILE A 45 25.93 2.81 -8.24
N ALA A 46 26.84 3.52 -7.57
CA ALA A 46 26.67 3.93 -6.18
C ALA A 46 25.45 4.87 -5.98
N SER A 47 25.29 5.88 -6.85
CA SER A 47 24.14 6.80 -6.80
C SER A 47 22.82 6.07 -7.07
N TYR A 48 22.83 5.10 -8.00
CA TYR A 48 21.66 4.30 -8.33
C TYR A 48 21.18 3.47 -7.13
N TYR A 49 22.08 2.72 -6.49
CA TYR A 49 21.74 1.95 -5.28
C TYR A 49 21.29 2.84 -4.13
N ALA A 50 21.93 4.00 -3.91
CA ALA A 50 21.52 4.95 -2.87
C ALA A 50 20.07 5.41 -3.06
N SER A 51 19.67 5.79 -4.29
CA SER A 51 18.27 6.14 -4.61
C SER A 51 17.31 5.00 -4.28
N ARG A 52 17.65 3.77 -4.68
CA ARG A 52 16.81 2.59 -4.45
C ARG A 52 16.61 2.31 -2.97
N TYR A 53 17.66 2.38 -2.15
CA TYR A 53 17.55 2.17 -0.71
C TYR A 53 16.70 3.25 -0.01
N ILE A 54 16.80 4.51 -0.45
CA ILE A 54 15.94 5.59 0.04
C ILE A 54 14.48 5.28 -0.27
N LYS A 55 14.17 4.84 -1.49
CA LYS A 55 12.81 4.50 -1.92
C LYS A 55 12.23 3.31 -1.17
N ILE A 56 13.02 2.25 -0.96
CA ILE A 56 12.61 1.11 -0.12
C ILE A 56 12.29 1.59 1.31
N SER A 57 13.14 2.44 1.89
CA SER A 57 12.91 2.99 3.24
C SER A 57 11.64 3.84 3.31
N GLN A 58 11.38 4.67 2.30
CA GLN A 58 10.15 5.45 2.17
C GLN A 58 8.92 4.56 1.99
N THR A 59 9.06 3.45 1.25
CA THR A 59 8.01 2.43 1.07
C THR A 59 7.65 1.78 2.39
N MET A 60 8.65 1.31 3.16
CA MET A 60 8.45 0.72 4.48
C MET A 60 7.75 1.71 5.43
N LYS A 61 8.20 2.97 5.45
CA LYS A 61 7.54 4.02 6.24
C LYS A 61 6.08 4.26 5.82
N ALA A 62 5.79 4.21 4.52
CA ALA A 62 4.42 4.33 4.01
C ALA A 62 3.55 3.15 4.43
N ILE A 63 4.07 1.92 4.36
CA ILE A 63 3.40 0.70 4.87
C ILE A 63 3.07 0.86 6.35
N ASP A 64 4.04 1.28 7.16
CA ASP A 64 3.86 1.46 8.61
C ASP A 64 2.80 2.52 8.93
N ASP A 65 2.80 3.64 8.21
CA ASP A 65 1.82 4.70 8.43
C ASP A 65 0.39 4.25 8.11
N ILE A 66 0.20 3.49 7.03
CA ILE A 66 -1.10 2.93 6.66
C ILE A 66 -1.53 1.92 7.71
N ALA A 67 -0.65 0.99 8.08
CA ALA A 67 -0.94 -0.05 9.05
C ALA A 67 -1.32 0.52 10.41
N ALA A 68 -0.54 1.50 10.92
CA ALA A 68 -0.82 2.18 12.17
C ALA A 68 -2.16 2.94 12.14
N ARG A 69 -2.52 3.55 11.00
CA ARG A 69 -3.81 4.22 10.88
C ARG A 69 -4.97 3.24 10.84
N ILE A 70 -4.86 2.13 10.10
CA ILE A 70 -5.86 1.05 10.11
C ILE A 70 -6.04 0.54 11.55
N GLU A 71 -4.94 0.21 12.24
CA GLU A 71 -4.99 -0.23 13.64
C GLU A 71 -5.74 0.76 14.53
N THR A 72 -5.37 2.03 14.49
CA THR A 72 -6.01 3.10 15.30
C THR A 72 -7.52 3.20 15.05
N VAL A 73 -7.97 3.09 13.80
CA VAL A 73 -9.38 3.21 13.44
C VAL A 73 -10.16 1.96 13.87
N TYR A 74 -9.63 0.78 13.56
CA TYR A 74 -10.36 -0.48 13.73
C TYR A 74 -10.32 -1.01 15.16
N GLU A 75 -9.28 -0.72 15.95
CA GLU A 75 -9.22 -1.10 17.37
C GLU A 75 -10.34 -0.45 18.21
N ARG A 76 -10.86 0.69 17.77
CA ARG A 76 -11.99 1.39 18.41
C ARG A 76 -13.35 0.79 18.05
N MET A 77 -13.40 -0.22 17.18
CA MET A 77 -14.63 -0.82 16.67
C MET A 77 -14.72 -2.29 17.10
N PRO A 78 -15.59 -2.64 18.07
CA PRO A 78 -15.74 -4.02 18.54
C PRO A 78 -16.03 -5.03 17.43
N SER A 79 -16.78 -4.61 16.41
CA SER A 79 -17.11 -5.42 15.24
C SER A 79 -15.89 -5.90 14.45
N PHE A 80 -14.74 -5.22 14.60
CA PHE A 80 -13.47 -5.49 13.93
C PHE A 80 -12.37 -6.00 14.89
N ALA A 81 -12.77 -6.55 16.04
CA ALA A 81 -11.82 -7.10 17.00
C ALA A 81 -10.81 -8.07 16.35
N GLY A 82 -9.52 -7.90 16.67
CA GLY A 82 -8.44 -8.73 16.17
C GLY A 82 -7.78 -8.26 14.86
N VAL A 83 -8.42 -7.36 14.09
CA VAL A 83 -7.85 -6.82 12.83
C VAL A 83 -6.50 -6.17 13.06
N GLY A 84 -6.36 -5.35 14.11
CA GLY A 84 -5.11 -4.63 14.40
C GLY A 84 -3.88 -5.55 14.48
N ARG A 85 -4.00 -6.73 15.12
CA ARG A 85 -2.91 -7.71 15.20
C ARG A 85 -2.51 -8.22 13.82
N ILE A 86 -3.49 -8.63 13.00
CA ILE A 86 -3.23 -9.16 11.66
C ILE A 86 -2.60 -8.09 10.77
N VAL A 87 -3.05 -6.83 10.88
CA VAL A 87 -2.49 -5.70 10.12
C VAL A 87 -1.04 -5.42 10.51
N ARG A 88 -0.69 -5.47 11.81
CA ARG A 88 0.71 -5.31 12.26
C ARG A 88 1.62 -6.42 11.74
N GLU A 89 1.16 -7.67 11.79
CA GLU A 89 1.88 -8.82 11.24
C GLU A 89 2.05 -8.69 9.72
N PHE A 90 0.98 -8.28 9.02
CA PHE A 90 1.00 -8.07 7.58
C PHE A 90 1.98 -6.96 7.17
N ALA A 91 1.97 -5.83 7.89
CA ALA A 91 2.91 -4.74 7.66
C ALA A 91 4.36 -5.17 7.86
N ARG A 92 4.64 -5.97 8.90
CA ARG A 92 5.97 -6.57 9.12
C ARG A 92 6.40 -7.40 7.90
N ALA A 93 5.56 -8.33 7.46
CA ALA A 93 5.88 -9.20 6.30
C ALA A 93 6.03 -8.39 5.01
N ALA A 94 5.23 -7.33 4.83
CA ALA A 94 5.29 -6.43 3.68
C ALA A 94 6.59 -5.59 3.64
N ARG A 95 7.14 -5.18 4.80
CA ARG A 95 8.46 -4.55 4.87
C ARG A 95 9.56 -5.49 4.37
N VAL A 96 9.54 -6.74 4.83
CA VAL A 96 10.50 -7.76 4.39
C VAL A 96 10.38 -8.00 2.88
N GLU A 97 9.15 -8.10 2.35
CA GLU A 97 8.92 -8.20 0.90
C GLU A 97 9.50 -7.02 0.10
N SER A 98 9.50 -5.82 0.70
CA SER A 98 9.97 -4.60 0.02
C SER A 98 11.48 -4.61 -0.24
N GLU A 99 12.26 -5.35 0.55
CA GLU A 99 13.72 -5.46 0.40
C GLU A 99 14.18 -6.79 -0.19
N MET A 100 13.42 -7.88 0.02
CA MET A 100 13.80 -9.24 -0.35
C MET A 100 13.87 -9.45 -1.87
N MET A 101 14.89 -10.13 -2.39
CA MET A 101 14.96 -10.50 -3.81
C MET A 101 14.29 -11.86 -4.04
N LYS A 102 13.63 -12.08 -5.18
CA LYS A 102 12.99 -13.38 -5.48
C LYS A 102 13.97 -14.55 -5.64
N SER A 103 15.25 -14.23 -5.86
CA SER A 103 16.34 -15.19 -5.90
C SER A 103 16.89 -15.55 -4.51
N ASP A 104 16.49 -14.82 -3.47
CA ASP A 104 16.91 -15.08 -2.10
C ASP A 104 16.21 -16.34 -1.57
N PRO A 105 16.94 -17.34 -1.01
CA PRO A 105 16.32 -18.51 -0.39
C PRO A 105 15.31 -18.16 0.72
N ASP A 106 15.52 -17.06 1.45
CA ASP A 106 14.63 -16.63 2.53
C ASP A 106 13.25 -16.16 2.02
N PHE A 107 13.11 -15.95 0.70
CA PHE A 107 11.82 -15.70 0.04
C PHE A 107 10.77 -16.76 0.38
N PHE A 108 11.16 -18.03 0.47
CA PHE A 108 10.24 -19.12 0.79
C PHE A 108 9.75 -19.11 2.25
N LEU A 109 10.35 -18.29 3.11
CA LEU A 109 9.94 -18.12 4.51
C LEU A 109 8.95 -16.95 4.66
N ASN A 110 9.24 -15.82 4.02
CA ASN A 110 8.42 -14.60 4.18
C ASN A 110 7.21 -14.56 3.25
N TRP A 111 7.35 -14.95 1.98
CA TRP A 111 6.28 -14.81 1.00
C TRP A 111 5.00 -15.56 1.38
N PRO A 112 5.04 -16.81 1.89
CA PRO A 112 3.84 -17.50 2.35
C PRO A 112 3.15 -16.78 3.53
N GLU A 113 3.91 -16.22 4.48
CA GLU A 113 3.38 -15.42 5.59
C GLU A 113 2.67 -14.18 5.04
N PHE A 114 3.34 -13.43 4.16
CA PHE A 114 2.81 -12.23 3.54
C PHE A 114 1.50 -12.47 2.79
N VAL A 115 1.44 -13.48 1.92
CA VAL A 115 0.22 -13.82 1.16
C VAL A 115 -0.87 -14.33 2.08
N THR A 116 -0.56 -15.17 3.06
CA THR A 116 -1.56 -15.70 4.00
C THR A 116 -2.21 -14.59 4.82
N LEU A 117 -1.41 -13.65 5.34
CA LEU A 117 -1.92 -12.50 6.10
C LEU A 117 -2.78 -11.58 5.22
N LYS A 118 -2.37 -11.37 3.96
CA LYS A 118 -3.18 -10.65 2.97
C LYS A 118 -4.57 -11.29 2.83
N GLU A 119 -4.61 -12.60 2.57
CA GLU A 119 -5.87 -13.32 2.38
C GLU A 119 -6.73 -13.34 3.67
N GLN A 120 -6.11 -13.41 4.85
CA GLN A 120 -6.84 -13.29 6.12
C GLN A 120 -7.52 -11.93 6.27
N LEU A 121 -6.86 -10.82 5.92
CA LEU A 121 -7.46 -9.48 5.94
C LEU A 121 -8.58 -9.35 4.90
N LYS A 122 -8.41 -9.93 3.71
CA LYS A 122 -9.42 -9.94 2.64
C LYS A 122 -10.65 -10.77 2.98
N ALA A 123 -10.47 -11.86 3.71
CA ALA A 123 -11.55 -12.73 4.17
C ALA A 123 -12.17 -12.30 5.50
N PHE A 124 -11.77 -11.15 6.07
CA PHE A 124 -12.30 -10.67 7.34
C PHE A 124 -13.79 -10.33 7.23
N HIS A 125 -14.58 -10.83 8.19
CA HIS A 125 -16.00 -10.53 8.29
C HIS A 125 -16.30 -9.92 9.67
N PRO A 126 -16.83 -8.69 9.75
CA PRO A 126 -17.14 -8.07 11.02
C PRO A 126 -18.35 -8.73 11.66
N THR A 127 -18.34 -8.81 12.99
CA THR A 127 -19.52 -9.25 13.75
C THR A 127 -20.37 -8.02 14.09
N PRO A 128 -21.56 -7.85 13.48
CA PRO A 128 -22.39 -6.69 13.74
C PRO A 128 -22.98 -6.75 15.16
N PRO A 129 -23.03 -5.62 15.89
CA PRO A 129 -23.76 -5.55 17.15
C PRO A 129 -25.26 -5.84 16.93
N ALA A 130 -25.92 -6.34 17.97
CA ALA A 130 -27.37 -6.59 17.91
C ALA A 130 -28.14 -5.27 17.73
N GLY A 131 -29.15 -5.27 16.87
CA GLY A 131 -30.06 -4.13 16.73
C GLY A 131 -29.49 -2.89 16.02
N ILE A 132 -28.34 -2.98 15.35
CA ILE A 132 -27.75 -1.83 14.65
C ILE A 132 -28.68 -1.26 13.57
N SER A 133 -28.53 0.03 13.30
CA SER A 133 -29.27 0.74 12.26
C SER A 133 -28.87 0.28 10.85
N ALA A 134 -29.70 0.59 9.85
CA ALA A 134 -29.36 0.34 8.45
C ALA A 134 -28.10 1.11 8.03
N LEU A 135 -27.94 2.35 8.52
CA LEU A 135 -26.76 3.17 8.23
C LEU A 135 -25.48 2.56 8.85
N ALA A 136 -25.56 2.05 10.07
CA ALA A 136 -24.46 1.32 10.70
C ALA A 136 -24.07 0.05 9.91
N ARG A 137 -25.05 -0.69 9.36
CA ARG A 137 -24.76 -1.83 8.45
C ARG A 137 -23.99 -1.40 7.20
N VAL A 138 -24.36 -0.27 6.59
CA VAL A 138 -23.65 0.29 5.43
C VAL A 138 -22.21 0.66 5.82
N GLN A 139 -22.00 1.28 6.98
CA GLN A 139 -20.65 1.61 7.44
C GLN A 139 -19.80 0.37 7.72
N LEU A 140 -20.35 -0.71 8.29
CA LEU A 140 -19.61 -1.97 8.43
C LEU A 140 -19.13 -2.53 7.08
N GLN A 141 -19.98 -2.48 6.05
CA GLN A 141 -19.59 -2.89 4.70
C GLN A 141 -18.51 -1.97 4.11
N ARG A 142 -18.60 -0.66 4.34
CA ARG A 142 -17.56 0.29 3.94
C ARG A 142 -16.24 -0.01 4.64
N GLY A 143 -16.26 -0.34 5.93
CA GLY A 143 -15.08 -0.78 6.68
C GLY A 143 -14.43 -2.01 6.05
N CYS A 144 -15.20 -3.03 5.68
CA CYS A 144 -14.63 -4.21 4.98
C CYS A 144 -13.93 -3.83 3.67
N ARG A 145 -14.52 -2.93 2.89
CA ARG A 145 -13.92 -2.44 1.63
C ARG A 145 -12.64 -1.67 1.91
N LEU A 146 -12.64 -0.75 2.86
CA LEU A 146 -11.44 0.02 3.21
C LEU A 146 -10.31 -0.86 3.76
N LEU A 147 -10.63 -1.89 4.54
CA LEU A 147 -9.64 -2.87 4.99
C LEU A 147 -9.02 -3.61 3.81
N SER A 148 -9.86 -4.04 2.86
CA SER A 148 -9.43 -4.64 1.60
C SER A 148 -8.55 -3.68 0.79
N ASP A 149 -8.96 -2.43 0.61
CA ASP A 149 -8.24 -1.43 -0.19
C ASP A 149 -6.86 -1.11 0.42
N GLY A 150 -6.78 -0.95 1.74
CA GLY A 150 -5.52 -0.74 2.46
C GLY A 150 -4.58 -1.94 2.35
N THR A 151 -5.13 -3.15 2.42
CA THR A 151 -4.39 -4.40 2.25
C THR A 151 -3.78 -4.49 0.84
N ASP A 152 -4.54 -4.10 -0.18
CA ASP A 152 -4.04 -4.06 -1.56
C ASP A 152 -3.00 -2.96 -1.75
N LEU A 153 -3.21 -1.77 -1.21
CA LEU A 153 -2.26 -0.66 -1.32
C LEU A 153 -0.90 -1.00 -0.69
N ILE A 154 -0.89 -1.60 0.50
CA ILE A 154 0.34 -2.14 1.11
C ILE A 154 0.97 -3.19 0.20
N SER A 155 0.16 -4.11 -0.35
CA SER A 155 0.67 -5.16 -1.24
C SER A 155 1.31 -4.61 -2.51
N TYR A 156 0.71 -3.58 -3.11
CA TYR A 156 1.22 -2.95 -4.32
C TYR A 156 2.55 -2.25 -4.04
N MET A 157 2.62 -1.43 -2.99
CA MET A 157 3.85 -0.76 -2.58
C MET A 157 4.97 -1.75 -2.28
N ALA A 158 4.69 -2.83 -1.55
CA ALA A 158 5.69 -3.86 -1.24
C ALA A 158 6.18 -4.58 -2.50
N GLY A 159 5.26 -4.95 -3.40
CA GLY A 159 5.60 -5.69 -4.63
C GLY A 159 6.46 -4.90 -5.60
N VAL A 160 6.17 -3.60 -5.77
CA VAL A 160 6.95 -2.72 -6.66
C VAL A 160 8.13 -2.04 -5.97
N ARG A 161 8.13 -1.99 -4.63
CA ARG A 161 9.19 -1.44 -3.77
C ARG A 161 9.34 0.08 -3.87
N VAL A 162 8.20 0.75 -4.01
CA VAL A 162 8.12 2.19 -4.23
C VAL A 162 7.00 2.76 -3.37
N PRO A 163 7.20 3.93 -2.73
CA PRO A 163 6.13 4.61 -2.04
C PRO A 163 5.07 5.09 -3.05
N MET A 164 3.79 4.99 -2.68
CA MET A 164 2.69 5.57 -3.45
C MET A 164 2.06 6.75 -2.68
N PRO A 165 2.74 7.92 -2.58
CA PRO A 165 2.34 9.00 -1.68
C PRO A 165 0.95 9.57 -1.93
N LYS A 166 0.48 9.66 -3.18
CA LYS A 166 -0.85 10.20 -3.48
C LYS A 166 -1.93 9.20 -3.02
N SER A 167 -1.78 7.94 -3.38
CA SER A 167 -2.67 6.84 -3.05
C SER A 167 -2.73 6.61 -1.54
N LYS A 168 -1.58 6.70 -0.86
CA LYS A 168 -1.49 6.68 0.62
C LYS A 168 -2.32 7.80 1.23
N ARG A 169 -2.15 9.04 0.76
CA ARG A 169 -2.85 10.20 1.31
C ARG A 169 -4.36 10.05 1.14
N GLU A 170 -4.82 9.73 -0.07
CA GLU A 170 -6.24 9.52 -0.37
C GLU A 170 -6.83 8.38 0.48
N PHE A 171 -6.09 7.28 0.65
CA PHE A 171 -6.53 6.18 1.51
C PHE A 171 -6.68 6.60 2.98
N ILE A 172 -5.71 7.35 3.53
CA ILE A 172 -5.78 7.87 4.90
C ILE A 172 -6.96 8.84 5.06
N GLU A 173 -7.21 9.70 4.08
CA GLU A 173 -8.38 10.59 4.06
C GLU A 173 -9.68 9.77 4.14
N HIS A 174 -9.84 8.74 3.31
CA HIS A 174 -11.01 7.85 3.36
C HIS A 174 -11.16 7.10 4.69
N LEU A 175 -10.06 6.70 5.34
CA LEU A 175 -10.09 6.11 6.67
C LEU A 175 -10.52 7.11 7.75
N ASN A 176 -10.10 8.37 7.63
CA ASN A 176 -10.49 9.42 8.56
C ASN A 176 -12.00 9.70 8.46
N ASP A 177 -12.52 9.82 7.24
CA ASP A 177 -13.95 10.00 7.00
C ASP A 177 -14.76 8.83 7.57
N PHE A 178 -14.28 7.60 7.35
CA PHE A 178 -14.91 6.40 7.90
C PHE A 178 -14.91 6.36 9.44
N ASP A 179 -13.81 6.76 10.09
CA ASP A 179 -13.70 6.84 11.56
C ASP A 179 -14.75 7.81 12.14
N LEU A 180 -14.88 8.99 11.53
CA LEU A 180 -15.88 9.99 11.91
C LEU A 180 -17.32 9.51 11.68
N ASP A 181 -17.60 8.94 10.50
CA ASP A 181 -18.92 8.41 10.18
C ASP A 181 -19.32 7.27 11.13
N SER A 182 -18.36 6.41 11.49
CA SER A 182 -18.55 5.28 12.41
C SER A 182 -18.90 5.74 13.83
N GLN A 183 -18.36 6.88 14.27
CA GLN A 183 -18.78 7.52 15.52
C GLN A 183 -20.24 7.98 15.45
N GLY A 184 -20.63 8.65 14.35
CA GLY A 184 -22.00 9.15 14.17
C GLY A 184 -23.08 8.06 14.14
N VAL A 185 -22.70 6.82 13.81
CA VAL A 185 -23.62 5.67 13.79
C VAL A 185 -23.49 4.72 14.99
N GLY A 186 -22.67 5.06 15.98
CA GLY A 186 -22.50 4.28 17.21
C GLY A 186 -21.75 2.95 17.03
N LEU A 187 -20.88 2.83 16.02
CA LEU A 187 -20.02 1.65 15.82
C LEU A 187 -18.69 1.73 16.58
N ARG A 188 -18.34 2.93 17.06
CA ARG A 188 -17.09 3.22 17.75
C ARG A 188 -17.30 3.27 19.27
N ILE A 189 -16.33 2.78 20.03
CA ILE A 189 -16.25 3.04 21.47
C ILE A 189 -15.56 4.41 21.66
N ASP A 190 -16.13 5.28 22.49
CA ASP A 190 -15.48 6.52 22.87
C ASP A 190 -14.24 6.23 23.73
N SER A 191 -13.14 6.91 23.42
CA SER A 191 -11.92 6.82 24.25
C SER A 191 -12.20 7.53 25.58
N ASN A 192 -12.14 6.79 26.69
CA ASN A 192 -12.05 7.36 28.04
C ASN A 192 -10.80 8.25 28.17
#